data_AF-A0A2V6AHB0-F1
#
_entry.id   AF-A0A2V6AHB0-F1
#
_cell.length_a   1.000
_cell.length_b   1.000
_cell.length_c   1.000
_cell.angle_alpha   90.00
_cell.angle_beta   90.00
_cell.angle_gamma   90.00
#
_symmetry.space_group_name_H-M   'P 1'
#
loop_
_entity.id
_entity.type
_entity.pdbx_description
1 polymer ?
#
loop_
_entity_poly.entity_id
_entity_poly.type
_entity_poly.pdbx_seq_one_letter_code
_entity_poly.pdbx_strand_id
1 'polypeptide(L)'
;MKTTASFEFWKHRYKSCFFRSMRQIKLTGREATVVRAIGFTESMLGAEIQDFARMEGEDVTDTLNSLMAGGFIESIPYYEEVQLAEMPVTAFELNPAYVHELKQALSRR
;
A
#
# COMPACT_ATOMS: atom_id res chain seq x y z
N MET A 1 30.02 15.36 20.23
CA MET A 1 29.47 15.26 18.87
C MET A 1 29.93 13.95 18.24
N LYS A 2 29.01 12.99 18.09
CA LYS A 2 28.98 11.92 17.07
C LYS A 2 27.71 11.11 17.29
N THR A 3 26.79 11.28 16.35
CA THR A 3 25.47 10.67 16.21
C THR A 3 25.63 9.27 15.65
N THR A 4 24.97 8.25 16.22
CA THR A 4 24.59 7.06 15.45
C THR A 4 23.37 6.43 16.12
N ALA A 5 22.21 6.62 15.48
CA ALA A 5 20.96 6.00 15.84
C ALA A 5 21.07 4.48 15.62
N SER A 6 20.75 3.72 16.66
CA SER A 6 20.55 2.29 16.59
C SER A 6 19.06 2.06 16.40
N PHE A 7 18.66 1.74 15.17
CA PHE A 7 17.32 1.25 14.84
C PHE A 7 17.49 -0.17 14.29
N GLU A 8 17.62 -1.13 15.19
CA GLU A 8 17.34 -2.53 14.91
C GLU A 8 15.91 -2.82 15.38
N PHE A 9 14.98 -3.01 14.45
CA PHE A 9 13.74 -3.73 14.74
C PHE A 9 13.28 -4.57 13.54
N TRP A 10 14.06 -5.63 13.33
CA TRP A 10 13.66 -6.99 12.96
C TRP A 10 12.44 -7.24 12.03
N LYS A 11 12.77 -7.56 10.78
CA LYS A 11 12.43 -8.81 10.04
C LYS A 11 11.33 -9.73 10.62
N HIS A 12 10.24 -9.91 9.85
CA HIS A 12 9.44 -11.15 9.69
C HIS A 12 8.28 -10.81 8.73
N ARG A 13 7.97 -11.47 7.60
CA ARG A 13 7.95 -12.90 7.28
C ARG A 13 7.37 -13.08 5.86
N TYR A 14 8.20 -13.21 4.82
CA TYR A 14 7.75 -13.75 3.52
C TYR A 14 7.69 -15.29 3.59
N LYS A 15 6.49 -15.84 3.79
CA LYS A 15 6.15 -17.23 3.45
C LYS A 15 4.65 -17.35 3.20
N SER A 16 4.24 -17.53 1.94
CA SER A 16 3.25 -18.56 1.56
C SER A 16 2.98 -18.53 0.05
N CYS A 17 3.53 -19.52 -0.65
CA CYS A 17 3.05 -19.95 -1.95
C CYS A 17 1.61 -20.51 -1.84
N PHE A 18 0.81 -20.20 -2.86
CA PHE A 18 -0.21 -21.08 -3.44
C PHE A 18 -1.29 -21.64 -2.49
N PHE A 19 -2.24 -20.79 -2.09
CA PHE A 19 -3.61 -21.25 -1.82
C PHE A 19 -4.59 -20.29 -2.49
N ARG A 20 -4.87 -20.55 -3.76
CA ARG A 20 -5.91 -19.91 -4.58
C ARG A 20 -7.30 -20.41 -4.13
N SER A 21 -7.61 -20.24 -2.85
CA SER A 21 -9.00 -20.20 -2.39
C SER A 21 -9.45 -18.76 -2.58
N MET A 22 -10.70 -18.53 -2.99
CA MET A 22 -11.28 -17.19 -3.16
C MET A 22 -11.20 -16.39 -1.84
N ARG A 23 -10.04 -15.84 -1.52
CA ARG A 23 -9.85 -14.93 -0.38
C ARG A 23 -10.60 -13.69 -0.79
N GLN A 24 -11.82 -13.55 -0.29
CA GLN A 24 -12.55 -12.30 -0.40
C GLN A 24 -11.64 -11.24 0.23
N ILE A 25 -11.04 -10.39 -0.62
CA ILE A 25 -10.24 -9.28 -0.14
C ILE A 25 -11.19 -8.39 0.65
N LYS A 26 -10.92 -8.23 1.94
CA LYS A 26 -11.69 -7.35 2.81
C LYS A 26 -10.89 -6.07 2.96
N LEU A 27 -11.27 -5.06 2.18
CA LEU A 27 -10.74 -3.72 2.34
C LEU A 27 -11.54 -2.98 3.41
N THR A 28 -10.83 -2.36 4.35
CA THR A 28 -11.38 -1.32 5.21
C THR A 28 -11.80 -0.11 4.39
N GLY A 29 -12.54 0.83 5.00
CA GLY A 29 -12.94 2.04 4.28
C GLY A 29 -11.75 2.88 3.81
N ARG A 30 -10.70 2.95 4.64
CA ARG A 30 -9.47 3.69 4.35
C ARG A 30 -8.69 3.05 3.20
N GLU A 31 -8.46 1.73 3.27
CA GLU A 31 -7.80 0.98 2.20
C GLU A 31 -8.57 1.08 0.88
N ALA A 32 -9.90 0.97 0.91
CA ALA A 32 -10.73 1.12 -0.28
C ALA A 32 -10.60 2.51 -0.92
N THR A 33 -10.51 3.57 -0.10
CA THR A 33 -10.26 4.93 -0.58
C THR A 33 -8.89 5.05 -1.23
N VAL A 34 -7.84 4.50 -0.62
CA VAL A 34 -6.46 4.53 -1.17
C VAL A 34 -6.36 3.74 -2.48
N VAL A 35 -6.94 2.53 -2.54
CA VAL A 35 -6.97 1.72 -3.77
C VAL A 35 -7.76 2.44 -4.88
N ARG A 36 -8.84 3.16 -4.53
CA ARG A 36 -9.57 4.00 -5.49
C ARG A 36 -8.77 5.21 -5.95
N ALA A 37 -7.96 5.80 -5.05
CA ALA A 37 -7.09 6.92 -5.37
C ALA A 37 -6.10 6.50 -6.45
N ILE A 38 -5.30 5.45 -6.20
CA ILE A 38 -4.31 4.91 -7.14
C ILE A 38 -4.95 4.57 -8.50
N GLY A 39 -6.17 4.05 -8.49
CA GLY A 39 -6.87 3.67 -9.71
C GLY A 39 -6.30 2.39 -10.33
N PHE A 40 -6.74 2.07 -11.55
CA PHE A 40 -6.44 0.77 -12.19
C PHE A 40 -5.60 0.88 -13.47
N THR A 41 -5.16 2.08 -13.83
CA THR A 41 -4.58 2.35 -15.16
C THR A 41 -3.19 2.97 -15.12
N GLU A 42 -2.83 3.69 -14.04
CA GLU A 42 -1.55 4.40 -13.94
C GLU A 42 -1.04 4.40 -12.49
N SER A 43 0.27 4.60 -12.32
CA SER A 43 0.88 4.84 -11.01
C SER A 43 0.57 6.24 -10.51
N MET A 44 0.29 6.42 -9.22
CA MET A 44 0.08 7.72 -8.60
C MET A 44 1.09 8.03 -7.50
N LEU A 45 1.45 9.30 -7.34
CA LEU A 45 2.33 9.73 -6.26
C LEU A 45 1.62 9.68 -4.91
N GLY A 46 2.36 9.37 -3.85
CA GLY A 46 1.81 9.35 -2.49
C GLY A 46 1.20 10.68 -2.06
N ALA A 47 1.76 11.82 -2.50
CA ALA A 47 1.16 13.13 -2.26
C ALA A 47 -0.24 13.26 -2.89
N GLU A 48 -0.40 12.79 -4.13
CA GLU A 48 -1.68 12.84 -4.84
C GLU A 48 -2.71 11.89 -4.21
N ILE A 49 -2.25 10.73 -3.76
CA ILE A 49 -3.07 9.77 -3.02
C ILE A 49 -3.54 10.37 -1.69
N GLN A 50 -2.65 11.06 -0.97
CA GLN A 50 -2.97 11.74 0.28
C GLN A 50 -4.04 12.82 0.06
N ASP A 51 -3.85 13.68 -0.94
CA ASP A 51 -4.79 14.73 -1.30
C ASP A 51 -6.18 14.17 -1.67
N PHE A 52 -6.20 13.05 -2.41
CA PHE A 52 -7.44 12.36 -2.76
C PHE A 52 -8.13 11.73 -1.54
N ALA A 53 -7.35 11.03 -0.70
CA ALA A 53 -7.87 10.31 0.45
C ALA A 53 -8.35 11.24 1.57
N ARG A 54 -7.85 12.49 1.61
CA ARG A 54 -8.13 13.49 2.66
C ARG A 54 -7.83 12.93 4.05
N MET A 55 -6.71 12.23 4.16
CA MET A 55 -6.21 11.59 5.36
C MET A 55 -4.89 12.23 5.77
N GLU A 56 -4.53 12.11 7.05
CA GLU A 56 -3.22 12.53 7.56
C GLU A 56 -2.10 11.73 6.89
N GLY A 57 -0.92 12.34 6.75
CA GLY A 57 0.22 11.70 6.07
C GLY A 57 0.63 10.38 6.73
N GLU A 58 0.60 10.32 8.07
CA GLU A 58 0.85 9.10 8.85
C GLU A 58 -0.18 8.01 8.54
N ASP A 59 -1.47 8.35 8.61
CA ASP A 59 -2.57 7.42 8.31
C ASP A 59 -2.50 6.86 6.88
N VAL A 60 -2.14 7.70 5.90
CA VAL A 60 -1.98 7.29 4.49
C VAL A 60 -0.77 6.37 4.33
N THR A 61 0.36 6.73 4.94
CA THR A 61 1.59 5.93 4.88
C THR A 61 1.38 4.54 5.48
N ASP A 62 0.73 4.46 6.65
CA ASP A 62 0.39 3.19 7.30
C ASP A 62 -0.54 2.34 6.44
N THR A 63 -1.51 2.98 5.77
CA THR A 63 -2.44 2.29 4.87
C THR A 63 -1.74 1.77 3.62
N LEU A 64 -0.85 2.57 3.02
CA LEU A 64 -0.04 2.16 1.86
C LEU A 64 0.87 0.99 2.22
N ASN A 65 1.59 1.07 3.34
CA ASN A 65 2.45 0.00 3.82
C ASN A 65 1.66 -1.28 4.13
N SER A 66 0.46 -1.17 4.70
CA SER A 66 -0.44 -2.31 4.93
C SER A 66 -0.87 -2.97 3.61
N LEU A 67 -1.20 -2.18 2.59
CA LEU A 67 -1.57 -2.67 1.26
C LEU A 67 -0.38 -3.30 0.52
N MET A 68 0.83 -2.74 0.67
CA MET A 68 2.08 -3.30 0.13
C MET A 68 2.43 -4.63 0.79
N ALA A 69 2.33 -4.72 2.12
CA ALA A 69 2.54 -5.95 2.86
C ALA A 69 1.52 -7.05 2.47
N GLY A 70 0.31 -6.64 2.08
CA GLY A 70 -0.71 -7.52 1.51
C GLY A 70 -0.45 -7.97 0.07
N GLY A 71 0.52 -7.34 -0.62
CA GLY A 71 0.81 -7.55 -2.04
C GLY A 71 -0.22 -6.95 -2.99
N PHE A 72 -1.12 -6.09 -2.49
CA PHE A 72 -2.18 -5.48 -3.29
C PHE A 72 -1.68 -4.31 -4.12
N ILE A 73 -0.67 -3.59 -3.62
CA ILE A 73 -0.03 -2.46 -4.28
C ILE A 73 1.48 -2.62 -4.21
N GLU A 74 2.17 -1.96 -5.14
CA GLU A 74 3.62 -1.96 -5.25
C GLU A 74 4.11 -0.51 -5.41
N SER A 75 5.29 -0.20 -4.88
CA SER A 75 5.90 1.12 -5.04
C SER A 75 6.88 1.14 -6.21
N ILE A 76 7.10 2.32 -6.77
CA ILE A 76 8.06 2.56 -7.84
C ILE A 76 9.01 3.69 -7.40
N PRO A 77 10.31 3.41 -7.17
CA PRO A 77 10.94 2.09 -7.21
C PRO A 77 10.44 1.15 -6.10
N TYR A 78 10.71 -0.15 -6.25
CA TYR A 78 10.25 -1.16 -5.30
C TYR A 78 10.88 -0.96 -3.91
N TYR A 79 10.03 -0.81 -2.91
CA TYR A 79 10.36 -0.77 -1.49
C TYR A 79 9.56 -1.85 -0.77
N GLU A 80 10.14 -2.43 0.29
CA GLU A 80 9.38 -3.31 1.19
C GLU A 80 8.46 -2.51 2.12
N GLU A 81 8.89 -1.30 2.49
CA GLU A 81 8.19 -0.37 3.37
C GLU A 81 8.59 1.07 2.98
N VAL A 82 7.65 1.99 2.96
CA VAL A 82 7.87 3.41 2.65
C VAL A 82 7.81 4.24 3.92
N GLN A 83 8.83 5.08 4.14
CA GLN A 83 8.84 6.00 5.28
C GLN A 83 7.95 7.22 5.01
N LEU A 84 7.43 7.83 6.08
CA LEU A 84 6.57 9.03 6.00
C LEU A 84 7.20 10.18 5.19
N ALA A 85 8.51 10.37 5.30
CA ALA A 85 9.23 11.42 4.57
C ALA A 85 9.36 11.13 3.07
N GLU A 86 9.35 9.85 2.67
CA GLU A 86 9.52 9.39 1.30
C GLU A 86 8.17 9.18 0.60
N MET A 87 7.10 8.95 1.37
CA MET A 87 5.75 8.72 0.87
C MET A 87 5.29 9.76 -0.16
N PRO A 88 5.44 11.09 0.05
CA PRO A 88 4.90 12.08 -0.88
C PRO A 88 5.46 11.99 -2.30
N VAL A 89 6.72 11.56 -2.45
CA VAL A 89 7.44 11.49 -3.73
C VAL A 89 7.50 10.08 -4.31
N THR A 90 7.00 9.08 -3.58
CA THR A 90 6.99 7.68 -4.04
C THR A 90 5.76 7.45 -4.90
N ALA A 91 5.95 6.80 -6.05
CA ALA A 91 4.84 6.38 -6.90
C ALA A 91 4.33 5.01 -6.44
N PHE A 92 3.02 4.80 -6.49
CA PHE A 92 2.37 3.55 -6.13
C PHE A 92 1.47 3.07 -7.26
N GLU A 93 1.45 1.77 -7.49
CA GLU A 93 0.60 1.12 -8.48
C GLU A 93 -0.10 -0.11 -7.89
N LEU A 94 -1.24 -0.49 -8.45
CA LEU A 94 -1.90 -1.72 -8.05
C LEU A 94 -1.20 -2.93 -8.65
N ASN A 95 -1.08 -4.00 -7.85
CA ASN A 95 -0.56 -5.25 -8.34
C ASN A 95 -1.56 -5.88 -9.34
N PRO A 96 -1.18 -6.09 -10.63
CA PRO A 96 -2.06 -6.62 -11.65
C PRO A 96 -2.60 -8.02 -11.30
N ALA A 97 -1.90 -8.78 -10.47
CA ALA A 97 -2.34 -10.11 -10.01
C ALA A 97 -3.62 -10.06 -9.15
N TYR A 98 -3.94 -8.92 -8.54
CA TYR A 98 -5.06 -8.75 -7.61
C TYR A 98 -6.12 -7.75 -8.11
N VAL A 99 -5.97 -7.18 -9.30
CA VAL A 99 -6.87 -6.14 -9.83
C VAL A 99 -8.33 -6.61 -9.89
N HIS A 100 -8.58 -7.86 -10.27
CA HIS A 100 -9.94 -8.39 -10.36
C HIS A 100 -10.59 -8.52 -8.98
N GLU A 101 -9.85 -9.03 -8.01
CA GLU A 101 -10.28 -9.21 -6.63
C GLU A 101 -10.47 -7.87 -5.92
N LEU A 102 -9.59 -6.90 -6.16
CA LEU A 102 -9.71 -5.53 -5.66
C LEU A 102 -10.95 -4.84 -6.24
N LYS A 103 -11.20 -4.96 -7.55
CA LYS A 103 -12.44 -4.46 -8.17
C LYS A 103 -13.68 -5.07 -7.53
N GLN A 104 -13.69 -6.39 -7.34
CA GLN A 104 -14.81 -7.06 -6.66
C GLN A 104 -14.99 -6.59 -5.22
N ALA A 105 -13.91 -6.36 -4.47
CA ALA A 105 -13.96 -5.84 -3.11
C ALA A 105 -14.53 -4.42 -3.06
N LEU A 106 -14.17 -3.57 -4.03
CA LEU A 106 -14.68 -2.20 -4.13
C LEU A 106 -16.15 -2.11 -4.55
N SER A 107 -16.65 -3.07 -5.35
CA SER A 107 -18.06 -3.11 -5.80
C SER A 107 -19.05 -3.64 -4.75
N ARG A 108 -18.57 -4.27 -3.67
CA ARG A 108 -19.43 -4.88 -2.64
C ARG A 108 -19.85 -3.91 -1.51
N ARG A 109 -19.60 -2.61 -1.68
CA ARG A 109 -19.99 -1.53 -0.76
C ARG A 109 -20.86 -0.52 -1.48
#